data_AF-A0A2V9PJF1-F1
#
_entry.id   AF-A0A2V9PJF1-F1
#
_cell.length_a   1.000
_cell.length_b   1.000
_cell.length_c   1.000
_cell.angle_alpha   90.00
_cell.angle_beta   90.00
_cell.angle_gamma   90.00
#
_symmetry.space_group_name_H-M   'P 1'
#
loop_
_entity.id
_entity.type
_entity.pdbx_description
1 polymer ?
#
loop_
_entity_poly.entity_id
_entity_poly.type
_entity_poly.pdbx_seq_one_letter_code
_entity_poly.pdbx_strand_id
1 'polypeptide(L)'
;MEIIQRWSLPVLLLLLSASFSNGQNGNVLPTIENDVLRISLSISDASLTVVDKRITLEWRQQVRPGFRVAADSIRVSPTSLSARVLGEGATYVLTVSLTKESPYAFDLLLDIPDRHYAAMPAYPFPFVAPEKGWYYVQNTSGEGMLMPLEKADEINKPFSWSGSQPWWGLTDLKRAMIARLDTFRNPSRRPNSDDWTVYATPLRIHYAFFTEGGYTGLAKEYRNYFLSTHPELRPLRDRVQARPAVSNLKDGVYVYLWGENPAEDLSLVREMKAAGVERGIAMFYGRHEVDRALCDGIKQLGWVVGMYRMPTGNLFRVSRNRGWPNALLTGQLAPDQLLASSNLRSWDRICGKHLLPEWIAKAKEAIRDYGLQLFYFDTLVVQLAPCLHPDHPSSIGENQQARLEILKKTRDMGMIVGSGEGMCPTWALPGVDFFEGLMSLRPYADTRLRIPAGGYETDLGNSYQEQAAITLDETRRIPLYQLAFHDYVAGTWVWRDTNYQSTPFARKKDLFNILYGTMPMWHINRRLWDSHKADFVASYESIASVRERIGFAEMVKHGWLTADRSVQFTEWDTGDRVIVNFGDRPFDRKGKEPVQGRSFTVERTDAK
;
A
#
# COMPACT_ATOMS: atom_id res chain seq x y z
N MET A 1 8.38 -3.27 -36.00
CA MET A 1 9.30 -2.95 -34.89
C MET A 1 9.33 -1.43 -34.75
N GLU A 2 8.24 -0.85 -34.25
CA GLU A 2 8.18 0.57 -33.91
C GLU A 2 8.67 0.73 -32.46
N ILE A 3 9.71 1.53 -32.30
CA ILE A 3 10.31 1.84 -31.01
C ILE A 3 9.30 2.75 -30.28
N ILE A 4 8.53 2.17 -29.36
CA ILE A 4 7.81 2.97 -28.36
C ILE A 4 8.89 3.69 -27.55
N GLN A 5 9.03 4.99 -27.77
CA GLN A 5 9.88 5.87 -26.97
C GLN A 5 9.57 5.64 -25.50
N ARG A 6 10.63 5.38 -24.72
CA ARG A 6 10.55 5.26 -23.26
C ARG A 6 10.35 6.66 -22.70
N TRP A 7 9.19 6.88 -22.09
CA TRP A 7 8.84 8.15 -21.45
C TRP A 7 9.27 8.10 -19.99
N SER A 8 10.45 8.65 -19.69
CA SER A 8 10.74 9.10 -18.34
C SER A 8 9.87 10.34 -18.10
N LEU A 9 8.82 10.24 -17.27
CA LEU A 9 8.19 11.43 -16.70
C LEU A 9 9.20 12.07 -15.75
N PRO A 10 9.75 13.27 -16.03
CA PRO A 10 10.46 14.00 -15.01
C PRO A 10 9.40 14.66 -14.13
N VAL A 11 9.43 14.36 -12.84
CA VAL A 11 8.47 14.89 -11.87
C VAL A 11 8.67 16.39 -11.60
N LEU A 12 9.67 17.01 -12.24
CA LEU A 12 9.90 18.46 -12.40
C LEU A 12 8.66 19.29 -12.79
N LEU A 13 7.58 18.65 -13.19
CA LEU A 13 6.45 19.26 -13.86
C LEU A 13 5.32 19.68 -12.89
N LEU A 14 5.22 19.16 -11.67
CA LEU A 14 4.18 19.63 -10.71
C LEU A 14 4.34 21.09 -10.22
N LEU A 15 5.38 21.81 -10.67
CA LEU A 15 5.81 23.11 -10.14
C LEU A 15 5.66 24.33 -11.04
N LEU A 16 5.36 24.16 -12.33
CA LEU A 16 5.33 25.32 -13.22
C LEU A 16 3.96 26.00 -13.14
N SER A 17 3.95 27.25 -12.65
CA SER A 17 2.92 28.22 -13.00
C SER A 17 2.72 28.15 -14.51
N ALA A 18 1.51 27.77 -14.94
CA ALA A 18 1.18 27.62 -16.35
C ALA A 18 1.63 28.86 -17.14
N SER A 19 2.36 28.66 -18.24
CA SER A 19 2.56 29.72 -19.23
C SER A 19 1.18 30.05 -19.82
N PHE A 20 0.71 31.26 -19.56
CA PHE A 20 -0.61 31.73 -19.97
C PHE A 20 -0.67 31.89 -21.48
N SER A 21 -1.58 31.15 -22.14
CA SER A 21 -2.23 31.69 -23.33
C SER A 21 -3.41 32.51 -22.82
N ASN A 22 -3.29 33.84 -22.90
CA ASN A 22 -4.45 34.71 -22.83
C ASN A 22 -5.28 34.49 -24.10
N GLY A 23 -6.16 33.49 -24.05
CA GLY A 23 -7.28 33.38 -24.98
C GLY A 23 -8.31 34.47 -24.69
N GLN A 24 -7.95 35.74 -24.92
CA GLN A 24 -8.95 36.75 -25.23
C GLN A 24 -9.50 36.42 -26.61
N ASN A 25 -10.60 35.66 -26.64
CA ASN A 25 -11.64 35.72 -27.66
C ASN A 25 -12.83 34.92 -27.13
N GLY A 26 -14.04 35.50 -27.21
CA GLY A 26 -15.29 35.03 -26.61
C GLY A 26 -15.84 33.69 -27.12
N ASN A 27 -15.04 32.64 -27.13
CA ASN A 27 -15.51 31.26 -27.30
C ASN A 27 -15.89 30.69 -25.93
N VAL A 28 -17.18 30.46 -25.73
CA VAL A 28 -17.71 29.73 -24.57
C VAL A 28 -17.07 28.34 -24.55
N LEU A 29 -16.26 28.04 -23.54
CA LEU A 29 -15.65 26.74 -23.39
C LEU A 29 -16.73 25.68 -23.11
N PRO A 30 -16.65 24.48 -23.72
CA PRO A 30 -17.45 23.33 -23.33
C PRO A 30 -17.37 23.11 -21.82
N THR A 31 -18.51 23.20 -21.13
CA THR A 31 -18.58 23.24 -19.66
C THR A 31 -19.74 22.42 -19.14
N ILE A 32 -19.53 21.74 -18.01
CA ILE A 32 -20.58 21.14 -17.16
C ILE A 32 -20.44 21.68 -15.74
N GLU A 33 -21.54 21.87 -15.04
CA GLU A 33 -21.53 22.33 -13.65
C GLU A 33 -22.71 21.80 -12.83
N ASN A 34 -22.50 21.66 -11.52
CA ASN A 34 -23.55 21.50 -10.52
C ASN A 34 -23.44 22.66 -9.51
N ASP A 35 -24.08 22.61 -8.35
CA ASP A 35 -24.02 23.69 -7.35
C ASP A 35 -22.62 23.94 -6.75
N VAL A 36 -21.71 22.96 -6.82
CA VAL A 36 -20.39 23.00 -6.17
C VAL A 36 -19.24 23.12 -7.16
N LEU A 37 -19.24 22.36 -8.25
CA LEU A 37 -18.16 22.33 -9.23
C LEU A 37 -18.59 22.90 -10.58
N ARG A 38 -17.65 23.57 -11.24
CA ARG A 38 -17.68 23.86 -12.69
C ARG A 38 -16.47 23.23 -13.35
N ILE A 39 -16.68 22.47 -14.41
CA ILE A 39 -15.63 21.77 -15.15
C ILE A 39 -15.66 22.22 -16.61
N SER A 40 -14.54 22.72 -17.11
CA SER A 40 -14.41 23.23 -18.48
C SER A 40 -13.31 22.50 -19.23
N LEU A 41 -13.55 22.19 -20.50
CA LEU A 41 -12.59 21.59 -21.42
C LEU A 41 -12.06 22.62 -22.42
N SER A 42 -10.75 22.81 -22.46
CA SER A 42 -10.08 23.62 -23.48
C SER A 42 -10.03 22.89 -24.81
N ILE A 43 -10.49 23.53 -25.89
CA ILE A 43 -10.50 22.93 -27.24
C ILE A 43 -9.08 22.93 -27.82
N SER A 44 -8.28 23.95 -27.54
CA SER A 44 -6.96 24.16 -28.15
C SER A 44 -5.89 23.21 -27.64
N ASP A 45 -5.97 22.81 -26.37
CA ASP A 45 -4.96 21.97 -25.71
C ASP A 45 -5.52 20.75 -24.97
N ALA A 46 -6.84 20.54 -25.00
CA ALA A 46 -7.56 19.45 -24.34
C ALA A 46 -7.47 19.43 -22.79
N SER A 47 -6.98 20.48 -22.15
CA SER A 47 -6.90 20.55 -20.69
C SER A 47 -8.25 20.73 -20.01
N LEU A 48 -8.38 20.16 -18.82
CA LEU A 48 -9.50 20.40 -17.91
C LEU A 48 -9.15 21.47 -16.89
N THR A 49 -10.10 22.36 -16.64
CA THR A 49 -10.11 23.29 -15.50
C THR A 49 -11.31 22.99 -14.63
N VAL A 50 -11.12 22.97 -13.32
CA VAL A 50 -12.17 22.70 -12.33
C VAL A 50 -12.21 23.86 -11.34
N VAL A 51 -13.36 24.52 -11.21
CA VAL A 51 -13.58 25.56 -10.22
C VAL A 51 -14.44 24.99 -9.10
N ASP A 52 -13.92 25.00 -7.88
CA ASP A 52 -14.68 24.75 -6.66
C ASP A 52 -15.37 26.04 -6.22
N LYS A 53 -16.67 26.14 -6.47
CA LYS A 53 -17.48 27.35 -6.25
C LYS A 53 -17.64 27.70 -4.77
N ARG A 54 -17.40 26.75 -3.85
CA ARG A 54 -17.51 26.98 -2.40
C ARG A 54 -16.45 27.95 -1.89
N ILE A 55 -15.26 27.90 -2.50
CA ILE A 55 -14.09 28.69 -2.11
C ILE A 55 -13.47 29.46 -3.27
N THR A 56 -14.11 29.41 -4.44
CA THR A 56 -13.66 30.04 -5.69
C THR A 56 -12.24 29.63 -6.08
N LEU A 57 -11.82 28.41 -5.71
CA LEU A 57 -10.50 27.86 -5.99
C LEU A 57 -10.52 27.15 -7.33
N GLU A 58 -9.52 27.43 -8.16
CA GLU A 58 -9.40 26.88 -9.48
C GLU A 58 -8.25 25.86 -9.57
N TRP A 59 -8.58 24.69 -10.09
CA TRP A 59 -7.65 23.60 -10.35
C TRP A 59 -7.43 23.49 -11.85
N ARG A 60 -6.16 23.55 -12.25
CA ARG A 60 -5.77 23.46 -13.65
C ARG A 60 -4.93 22.22 -13.87
N GLN A 61 -5.13 21.61 -15.03
CA GLN A 61 -4.24 20.58 -15.52
C GLN A 61 -2.95 21.17 -16.08
N GLN A 62 -1.87 20.41 -15.93
CA GLN A 62 -0.61 20.75 -16.56
C GLN A 62 -0.59 20.33 -18.03
N VAL A 63 -0.77 21.32 -18.91
CA VAL A 63 -0.76 21.11 -20.35
C VAL A 63 0.60 20.60 -20.84
N ARG A 64 0.56 19.61 -21.74
CA ARG A 64 1.67 19.30 -22.63
C ARG A 64 1.33 19.74 -24.05
N PRO A 65 2.30 20.24 -24.84
CA PRO A 65 2.09 20.53 -26.26
C PRO A 65 1.64 19.28 -27.03
N GLY A 66 1.04 19.48 -28.21
CA GLY A 66 0.68 18.38 -29.11
C GLY A 66 -0.69 17.74 -28.87
N PHE A 67 -1.46 18.25 -27.91
CA PHE A 67 -2.82 17.80 -27.63
C PHE A 67 -3.84 18.83 -28.11
N ARG A 68 -5.00 18.37 -28.59
CA ARG A 68 -6.15 19.21 -28.94
C ARG A 68 -7.42 18.40 -29.01
N VAL A 69 -8.57 19.05 -28.91
CA VAL A 69 -9.86 18.40 -29.16
C VAL A 69 -10.11 18.33 -30.67
N ALA A 70 -10.56 17.17 -31.16
CA ALA A 70 -10.95 17.01 -32.55
C ALA A 70 -12.20 17.83 -32.86
N ALA A 71 -12.21 18.51 -34.02
CA ALA A 71 -13.37 19.26 -34.49
C ALA A 71 -14.63 18.38 -34.51
N ASP A 72 -15.77 18.96 -34.16
CA ASP A 72 -17.11 18.36 -34.16
C ASP A 72 -17.31 17.09 -33.28
N SER A 73 -16.31 16.75 -32.46
CA SER A 73 -16.35 15.57 -31.58
C SER A 73 -17.02 15.83 -30.23
N ILE A 74 -17.22 17.10 -29.88
CA ILE A 74 -17.70 17.50 -28.57
C ILE A 74 -19.19 17.19 -28.44
N ARG A 75 -19.56 16.57 -27.32
CA ARG A 75 -20.94 16.37 -26.90
C ARG A 75 -21.05 16.84 -25.45
N VAL A 76 -22.03 17.70 -25.18
CA VAL A 76 -22.28 18.23 -23.84
C VAL A 76 -23.74 17.97 -23.48
N SER A 77 -23.96 17.52 -22.25
CA SER A 77 -25.24 17.39 -21.58
C SER A 77 -25.17 18.15 -20.24
N PRO A 78 -26.27 18.32 -19.50
CA PRO A 78 -26.23 19.04 -18.22
C PRO A 78 -25.23 18.48 -17.22
N THR A 79 -24.94 17.17 -17.26
CA THR A 79 -24.10 16.48 -16.26
C THR A 79 -22.90 15.77 -16.85
N SER A 80 -22.70 15.78 -18.17
CA SER A 80 -21.62 15.04 -18.82
C SER A 80 -21.11 15.73 -20.08
N LEU A 81 -19.82 15.64 -20.29
CA LEU A 81 -19.09 16.14 -21.45
C LEU A 81 -18.26 15.01 -22.03
N SER A 82 -18.30 14.82 -23.35
CA SER A 82 -17.40 13.91 -24.05
C SER A 82 -16.78 14.55 -25.28
N ALA A 83 -15.56 14.11 -25.60
CA ALA A 83 -14.79 14.65 -26.71
C ALA A 83 -13.74 13.63 -27.18
N ARG A 84 -13.36 13.72 -28.45
CA ARG A 84 -12.19 13.01 -28.96
C ARG A 84 -10.97 13.92 -28.83
N VAL A 85 -9.96 13.45 -28.12
CA VAL A 85 -8.69 14.17 -27.92
C VAL A 85 -7.65 13.57 -28.85
N LEU A 86 -7.04 14.41 -29.69
CA LEU A 86 -5.91 14.06 -30.53
C LEU A 86 -4.65 14.41 -29.74
N GLY A 87 -3.77 13.44 -29.48
CA GLY A 87 -2.50 13.66 -28.79
C GLY A 87 -1.32 13.07 -29.55
N GLU A 88 -0.15 13.07 -28.92
CA GLU A 88 1.08 12.53 -29.49
C GLU A 88 0.98 11.00 -29.69
N GLY A 89 0.80 10.57 -30.94
CA GLY A 89 0.82 9.16 -31.34
C GLY A 89 -0.38 8.32 -30.88
N ALA A 90 -1.42 8.94 -30.31
CA ALA A 90 -2.66 8.26 -29.91
C ALA A 90 -3.87 9.18 -30.00
N THR A 91 -5.03 8.59 -30.27
CA THR A 91 -6.33 9.24 -30.10
C THR A 91 -6.93 8.75 -28.78
N TYR A 92 -7.57 9.64 -28.04
CA TYR A 92 -8.25 9.32 -26.80
C TYR A 92 -9.73 9.69 -26.91
N VAL A 93 -10.60 8.92 -26.27
CA VAL A 93 -12.02 9.27 -26.11
C VAL A 93 -12.26 9.61 -24.65
N LEU A 94 -12.42 10.90 -24.39
CA LEU A 94 -12.66 11.46 -23.06
C LEU A 94 -14.17 11.49 -22.81
N THR A 95 -14.58 11.06 -21.62
CA THR A 95 -15.88 11.39 -21.04
C THR A 95 -15.67 11.87 -19.60
N VAL A 96 -16.26 13.00 -19.26
CA VAL A 96 -16.26 13.60 -17.92
C VAL A 96 -17.72 13.69 -17.47
N SER A 97 -18.04 13.20 -16.29
CA SER A 97 -19.41 13.22 -15.76
C SER A 97 -19.43 13.65 -14.30
N LEU A 98 -20.32 14.58 -13.95
CA LEU A 98 -20.58 14.94 -12.56
C LEU A 98 -21.19 13.74 -11.82
N THR A 99 -20.70 13.44 -10.62
CA THR A 99 -21.26 12.33 -9.83
C THR A 99 -22.58 12.72 -9.18
N LYS A 100 -23.49 11.76 -9.01
CA LYS A 100 -24.76 11.99 -8.33
C LYS A 100 -24.61 11.87 -6.81
N GLU A 101 -23.63 11.07 -6.40
CA GLU A 101 -23.36 10.68 -5.03
C GLU A 101 -22.61 11.77 -4.27
N SER A 102 -21.82 12.60 -4.98
CA SER A 102 -21.05 13.68 -4.38
C SER A 102 -21.02 14.94 -5.26
N PRO A 103 -21.58 16.08 -4.80
CA PRO A 103 -21.57 17.31 -5.59
C PRO A 103 -20.16 17.89 -5.79
N TYR A 104 -19.20 17.51 -4.93
CA TYR A 104 -17.80 17.95 -5.01
C TYR A 104 -16.90 16.97 -5.78
N ALA A 105 -17.47 16.06 -6.57
CA ALA A 105 -16.74 15.07 -7.34
C ALA A 105 -17.24 14.88 -8.78
N PHE A 106 -16.37 14.35 -9.63
CA PHE A 106 -16.67 13.94 -11.00
C PHE A 106 -15.85 12.71 -11.41
N ASP A 107 -16.38 11.95 -12.37
CA ASP A 107 -15.71 10.80 -12.96
C ASP A 107 -15.15 11.14 -14.34
N LEU A 108 -13.95 10.66 -14.63
CA LEU A 108 -13.29 10.72 -15.92
C LEU A 108 -13.10 9.29 -16.45
N LEU A 109 -13.69 9.04 -17.61
CA LEU A 109 -13.44 7.84 -18.42
C LEU A 109 -12.55 8.23 -19.60
N LEU A 110 -11.43 7.54 -19.75
CA LEU A 110 -10.54 7.70 -20.89
C LEU A 110 -10.32 6.39 -21.62
N ASP A 111 -10.93 6.27 -22.79
CA ASP A 111 -10.67 5.15 -23.68
C ASP A 111 -9.50 5.45 -24.63
N ILE A 112 -8.73 4.40 -24.92
CA ILE A 112 -7.65 4.43 -25.91
C ILE A 112 -8.03 3.37 -26.95
N PRO A 113 -8.63 3.77 -28.08
CA PRO A 113 -9.12 2.84 -29.09
C PRO A 113 -8.05 1.82 -29.49
N ASP A 114 -8.51 0.60 -29.77
CA ASP A 114 -7.70 -0.55 -30.19
C ASP A 114 -6.68 -1.03 -29.14
N ARG A 115 -6.78 -0.57 -27.90
CA ARG A 115 -5.97 -1.06 -26.78
C ARG A 115 -6.86 -1.62 -25.67
N HIS A 116 -6.42 -2.72 -25.07
CA HIS A 116 -6.98 -3.26 -23.82
C HIS A 116 -6.11 -2.95 -22.60
N TYR A 117 -4.82 -2.74 -22.83
CA TYR A 117 -3.85 -2.39 -21.82
C TYR A 117 -2.84 -1.38 -22.37
N ALA A 118 -2.41 -0.43 -21.54
CA ALA A 118 -1.41 0.56 -21.88
C ALA A 118 -0.56 0.92 -20.66
N ALA A 119 0.67 1.42 -20.88
CA ALA A 119 1.35 2.20 -19.84
C ALA A 119 0.54 3.47 -19.52
N MET A 120 0.89 4.19 -18.45
CA MET A 120 0.19 5.44 -18.10
C MET A 120 0.20 6.38 -19.31
N PRO A 121 -0.96 6.72 -19.90
CA PRO A 121 -1.01 7.58 -21.05
C PRO A 121 -0.57 9.01 -20.70
N ALA A 122 -0.16 9.76 -21.71
CA ALA A 122 0.20 11.17 -21.56
C ALA A 122 -1.02 12.09 -21.27
N TYR A 123 -2.23 11.55 -21.40
CA TYR A 123 -3.52 12.20 -21.14
C TYR A 123 -4.43 11.24 -20.33
N PRO A 124 -5.27 11.68 -19.37
CA PRO A 124 -5.50 13.07 -19.02
C PRO A 124 -4.27 13.65 -18.32
N PHE A 125 -4.10 14.96 -18.44
CA PHE A 125 -3.01 15.65 -17.76
C PHE A 125 -3.20 15.61 -16.23
N PRO A 126 -2.13 15.57 -15.43
CA PRO A 126 -2.25 15.72 -13.98
C PRO A 126 -2.69 17.15 -13.65
N PHE A 127 -3.51 17.30 -12.61
CA PHE A 127 -3.75 18.60 -12.00
C PHE A 127 -2.51 19.06 -11.22
N VAL A 128 -2.32 20.38 -11.14
CA VAL A 128 -1.27 21.00 -10.34
C VAL A 128 -1.83 21.67 -9.10
N ALA A 129 -0.95 21.97 -8.15
CA ALA A 129 -1.32 22.77 -6.99
C ALA A 129 -1.77 24.18 -7.44
N PRO A 130 -2.90 24.68 -6.91
CA PRO A 130 -3.34 26.05 -7.19
C PRO A 130 -2.37 27.13 -6.66
N GLU A 131 -1.64 26.83 -5.59
CA GLU A 131 -0.80 27.78 -4.84
C GLU A 131 0.50 27.10 -4.36
N LYS A 132 1.45 27.88 -3.80
CA LYS A 132 2.63 27.34 -3.10
C LYS A 132 2.24 26.75 -1.73
N GLY A 133 3.09 25.90 -1.16
CA GLY A 133 2.89 25.27 0.15
C GLY A 133 2.06 23.98 0.10
N TRP A 134 1.88 23.41 -1.10
CA TRP A 134 1.10 22.20 -1.32
C TRP A 134 1.99 20.96 -1.36
N TYR A 135 1.40 19.81 -1.06
CA TYR A 135 2.05 18.51 -0.98
C TYR A 135 1.38 17.52 -1.92
N TYR A 136 2.19 16.65 -2.52
CA TYR A 136 1.74 15.43 -3.15
C TYR A 136 1.57 14.34 -2.08
N VAL A 137 0.36 13.79 -1.99
CA VAL A 137 0.04 12.65 -1.13
C VAL A 137 0.31 11.38 -1.94
N GLN A 138 1.45 10.76 -1.68
CA GLN A 138 1.90 9.56 -2.37
C GLN A 138 1.53 8.32 -1.58
N ASN A 139 0.71 7.45 -2.17
CA ASN A 139 0.65 6.06 -1.75
C ASN A 139 1.96 5.36 -2.14
N THR A 140 2.57 4.68 -1.19
CA THR A 140 3.73 3.82 -1.45
C THR A 140 3.31 2.36 -1.45
N SER A 141 4.25 1.41 -1.40
CA SER A 141 3.92 -0.01 -1.36
C SER A 141 3.16 -0.46 -0.10
N GLY A 142 3.22 0.31 0.98
CA GLY A 142 2.43 0.14 2.19
C GLY A 142 1.86 1.48 2.66
N GLU A 143 2.53 2.12 3.63
CA GLU A 143 2.16 3.46 4.14
C GLU A 143 2.32 4.59 3.09
N GLY A 144 2.11 5.83 3.51
CA GLY A 144 2.20 7.00 2.62
C GLY A 144 3.42 7.87 2.84
N MET A 145 3.67 8.71 1.85
CA MET A 145 4.58 9.86 1.95
C MET A 145 3.85 11.14 1.59
N LEU A 146 4.17 12.20 2.32
CA LEU A 146 3.76 13.56 2.05
C LEU A 146 4.96 14.31 1.46
N MET A 147 4.92 14.52 0.15
CA MET A 147 6.05 15.07 -0.60
C MET A 147 5.79 16.56 -0.92
N PRO A 148 6.63 17.50 -0.46
CA PRO A 148 6.49 18.90 -0.81
C PRO A 148 6.54 19.07 -2.33
N LEU A 149 5.56 19.76 -2.91
CA LEU A 149 5.54 19.97 -4.36
C LEU A 149 6.69 20.87 -4.79
N GLU A 150 7.21 21.76 -3.93
CA GLU A 150 8.42 22.55 -4.17
C GLU A 150 9.67 21.71 -4.45
N LYS A 151 9.63 20.42 -4.11
CA LYS A 151 10.69 19.43 -4.33
C LYS A 151 10.20 18.33 -5.26
N ALA A 152 9.52 18.71 -6.34
CA ALA A 152 8.88 17.76 -7.23
C ALA A 152 9.88 16.78 -7.88
N ASP A 153 11.14 17.19 -8.05
CA ASP A 153 12.23 16.32 -8.50
C ASP A 153 12.51 15.13 -7.55
N GLU A 154 12.14 15.23 -6.28
CA GLU A 154 12.27 14.15 -5.29
C GLU A 154 11.09 13.15 -5.34
N ILE A 155 9.96 13.52 -5.95
CA ILE A 155 8.82 12.62 -6.14
C ILE A 155 9.17 11.63 -7.24
N ASN A 156 9.13 10.34 -6.92
CA ASN A 156 9.49 9.28 -7.87
C ASN A 156 8.28 8.40 -8.16
N LYS A 157 8.07 8.03 -9.42
CA LYS A 157 7.01 7.11 -9.88
C LYS A 157 5.63 7.47 -9.31
N PRO A 158 5.12 8.70 -9.55
CA PRO A 158 3.91 9.20 -8.90
C PRO A 158 2.67 8.33 -9.15
N PHE A 159 2.63 7.58 -10.26
CA PHE A 159 1.45 6.77 -10.61
C PHE A 159 1.63 5.27 -10.39
N SER A 160 2.78 4.79 -9.89
CA SER A 160 3.00 3.35 -9.74
C SER A 160 2.30 2.78 -8.50
N TRP A 161 2.42 3.50 -7.38
CA TRP A 161 1.99 3.12 -6.01
C TRP A 161 2.41 1.73 -5.55
N SER A 162 3.31 1.08 -6.29
CA SER A 162 3.73 -0.31 -6.08
C SER A 162 2.56 -1.25 -5.73
N GLY A 163 1.44 -1.09 -6.43
CA GLY A 163 0.25 -1.93 -6.24
C GLY A 163 -0.61 -1.65 -5.01
N SER A 164 -0.26 -0.71 -4.12
CA SER A 164 -1.00 -0.36 -2.88
C SER A 164 -2.34 0.35 -3.17
N GLN A 165 -2.74 1.35 -2.39
CA GLN A 165 -4.00 2.07 -2.60
C GLN A 165 -3.98 2.82 -3.95
N PRO A 166 -4.98 2.64 -4.82
CA PRO A 166 -5.02 3.19 -6.18
C PRO A 166 -5.51 4.65 -6.20
N TRP A 167 -4.88 5.53 -5.44
CA TRP A 167 -5.22 6.93 -5.47
C TRP A 167 -4.00 7.79 -5.20
N TRP A 168 -4.10 9.07 -5.49
CA TRP A 168 -3.15 10.08 -5.06
C TRP A 168 -3.90 11.36 -4.79
N GLY A 169 -3.22 12.35 -4.20
CA GLY A 169 -3.83 13.64 -3.99
C GLY A 169 -2.86 14.78 -3.89
N LEU A 170 -3.42 15.98 -3.91
CA LEU A 170 -2.74 17.23 -3.64
C LEU A 170 -3.38 17.86 -2.40
N THR A 171 -2.59 18.41 -1.49
CA THR A 171 -3.15 19.07 -0.29
C THR A 171 -2.22 20.16 0.25
N ASP A 172 -2.77 21.23 0.80
CA ASP A 172 -2.06 22.21 1.63
C ASP A 172 -2.18 21.87 3.14
N LEU A 173 -2.48 20.61 3.45
CA LEU A 173 -2.83 20.06 4.78
C LEU A 173 -4.22 20.43 5.30
N LYS A 174 -4.95 21.31 4.62
CA LYS A 174 -6.34 21.66 4.92
C LYS A 174 -7.25 21.32 3.75
N ARG A 175 -7.10 22.01 2.63
CA ARG A 175 -7.78 21.75 1.36
C ARG A 175 -7.09 20.58 0.66
N ALA A 176 -7.83 19.87 -0.17
CA ALA A 176 -7.27 18.75 -0.90
C ALA A 176 -8.02 18.42 -2.19
N MET A 177 -7.37 17.67 -3.06
CA MET A 177 -8.00 16.95 -4.16
C MET A 177 -7.48 15.51 -4.18
N ILE A 178 -8.38 14.57 -4.41
CA ILE A 178 -8.06 13.16 -4.67
C ILE A 178 -8.30 12.81 -6.12
N ALA A 179 -7.45 11.95 -6.67
CA ALA A 179 -7.69 11.20 -7.89
C ALA A 179 -7.59 9.72 -7.56
N ARG A 180 -8.72 9.01 -7.62
CA ARG A 180 -8.81 7.56 -7.39
C ARG A 180 -8.92 6.84 -8.72
N LEU A 181 -8.05 5.88 -8.95
CA LEU A 181 -8.02 5.05 -10.15
C LEU A 181 -8.79 3.74 -9.91
N ASP A 182 -9.96 3.61 -10.55
CA ASP A 182 -10.82 2.42 -10.45
C ASP A 182 -10.51 1.37 -11.53
N THR A 183 -9.45 1.60 -12.31
CA THR A 183 -9.01 0.68 -13.36
C THR A 183 -7.95 -0.29 -12.85
N PHE A 184 -8.02 -1.54 -13.35
CA PHE A 184 -7.00 -2.55 -13.08
C PHE A 184 -5.60 -2.05 -13.47
N ARG A 185 -4.60 -2.41 -12.67
CA ARG A 185 -3.19 -2.08 -12.90
C ARG A 185 -2.31 -3.26 -12.52
N ASN A 186 -1.23 -3.47 -13.28
CA ASN A 186 -0.18 -4.42 -12.98
C ASN A 186 1.16 -3.68 -12.77
N PRO A 187 1.64 -3.53 -11.52
CA PRO A 187 2.85 -2.79 -11.22
C PRO A 187 4.09 -3.47 -11.81
N SER A 188 5.07 -2.67 -12.22
CA SER A 188 6.37 -3.19 -12.70
C SER A 188 7.18 -3.79 -11.56
N ARG A 189 8.01 -4.79 -11.90
CA ARG A 189 9.02 -5.37 -11.01
C ARG A 189 10.45 -5.21 -11.53
N ARG A 190 10.69 -4.34 -12.50
CA ARG A 190 12.04 -4.09 -13.02
C ARG A 190 12.84 -3.23 -12.03
N PRO A 191 13.94 -3.74 -11.46
CA PRO A 191 14.86 -2.91 -10.71
C PRO A 191 15.42 -1.83 -11.63
N ASN A 192 15.47 -0.58 -11.16
CA ASN A 192 16.11 0.55 -11.86
C ASN A 192 15.52 0.93 -13.24
N SER A 193 14.24 0.68 -13.51
CA SER A 193 13.55 1.29 -14.67
C SER A 193 12.58 2.38 -14.23
N ASP A 194 12.28 3.29 -15.17
CA ASP A 194 11.08 4.13 -15.15
C ASP A 194 9.83 3.31 -14.79
N ASP A 195 8.79 3.97 -14.29
CA ASP A 195 7.51 3.35 -13.96
C ASP A 195 6.93 2.61 -15.18
N TRP A 196 6.99 1.27 -15.15
CA TRP A 196 6.44 0.40 -16.20
C TRP A 196 5.13 -0.27 -15.75
N THR A 197 4.36 0.41 -14.90
CA THR A 197 3.02 -0.04 -14.52
C THR A 197 2.11 -0.01 -15.74
N VAL A 198 1.36 -1.10 -15.95
CA VAL A 198 0.41 -1.24 -17.06
C VAL A 198 -1.01 -1.18 -16.50
N TYR A 199 -1.89 -0.47 -17.18
CA TYR A 199 -3.27 -0.25 -16.82
C TYR A 199 -4.18 -0.86 -17.86
N ALA A 200 -5.33 -1.39 -17.45
CA ALA A 200 -6.39 -1.71 -18.40
C ALA A 200 -6.95 -0.43 -19.03
N THR A 201 -7.63 -0.56 -20.16
CA THR A 201 -8.39 0.51 -20.81
C THR A 201 -9.85 0.10 -20.94
N PRO A 202 -10.81 1.04 -20.76
CA PRO A 202 -10.61 2.46 -20.48
C PRO A 202 -10.12 2.74 -19.05
N LEU A 203 -9.38 3.84 -18.88
CA LEU A 203 -9.03 4.38 -17.56
C LEU A 203 -10.26 5.04 -16.93
N ARG A 204 -10.50 4.77 -15.65
CA ARG A 204 -11.57 5.31 -14.82
C ARG A 204 -10.95 6.02 -13.64
N ILE A 205 -11.05 7.34 -13.63
CA ILE A 205 -10.50 8.18 -12.57
C ILE A 205 -11.64 8.96 -11.93
N HIS A 206 -11.81 8.79 -10.63
CA HIS A 206 -12.73 9.57 -9.81
C HIS A 206 -11.95 10.73 -9.16
N TYR A 207 -12.38 11.96 -9.43
CA TYR A 207 -11.81 13.17 -8.82
C TYR A 207 -12.78 13.74 -7.79
N ALA A 208 -12.27 14.07 -6.60
CA ALA A 208 -13.05 14.79 -5.59
C ALA A 208 -12.23 15.90 -4.92
N PHE A 209 -12.90 17.01 -4.59
CA PHE A 209 -12.29 18.24 -4.09
C PHE A 209 -12.81 18.60 -2.70
N PHE A 210 -11.89 18.95 -1.79
CA PHE A 210 -12.18 19.16 -0.39
C PHE A 210 -11.68 20.53 0.07
N THR A 211 -12.52 21.23 0.82
CA THR A 211 -12.20 22.52 1.43
C THR A 211 -11.54 22.38 2.81
N GLU A 212 -11.54 21.17 3.36
CA GLU A 212 -10.97 20.81 4.67
C GLU A 212 -10.61 19.31 4.75
N GLY A 213 -9.96 18.90 5.85
CA GLY A 213 -9.61 17.50 6.15
C GLY A 213 -8.21 17.06 5.69
N GLY A 214 -7.59 17.75 4.74
CA GLY A 214 -6.24 17.47 4.25
C GLY A 214 -6.06 16.02 3.79
N TYR A 215 -4.85 15.47 3.96
CA TYR A 215 -4.55 14.07 3.61
C TYR A 215 -5.30 13.05 4.48
N THR A 216 -5.71 13.42 5.71
CA THR A 216 -6.55 12.55 6.55
C THR A 216 -7.92 12.38 5.88
N GLY A 217 -8.52 13.47 5.42
CA GLY A 217 -9.76 13.45 4.65
C GLY A 217 -9.65 12.58 3.38
N LEU A 218 -8.52 12.66 2.66
CA LEU A 218 -8.31 11.81 1.48
C LEU A 218 -8.27 10.31 1.81
N ALA A 219 -7.60 9.92 2.89
CA ALA A 219 -7.59 8.53 3.33
C ALA A 219 -8.99 8.05 3.75
N LYS A 220 -9.78 8.91 4.40
CA LYS A 220 -11.17 8.62 4.79
C LYS A 220 -12.12 8.53 3.60
N GLU A 221 -11.94 9.36 2.59
CA GLU A 221 -12.67 9.23 1.32
C GLU A 221 -12.45 7.86 0.69
N TYR A 222 -11.18 7.41 0.61
CA TYR A 222 -10.88 6.10 0.06
C TYR A 222 -11.41 4.95 0.94
N ARG A 223 -11.32 5.06 2.28
CA ARG A 223 -11.93 4.12 3.23
C ARG A 223 -13.43 3.96 2.96
N ASN A 224 -14.17 5.06 2.89
CA ASN A 224 -15.62 5.05 2.71
C ASN A 224 -16.02 4.36 1.41
N TYR A 225 -15.38 4.72 0.30
CA TYR A 225 -15.58 4.06 -0.98
C TYR A 225 -15.28 2.56 -0.91
N PHE A 226 -14.11 2.18 -0.39
CA PHE A 226 -13.68 0.79 -0.38
C PHE A 226 -14.61 -0.09 0.47
N LEU A 227 -15.02 0.40 1.65
CA LEU A 227 -15.95 -0.32 2.51
C LEU A 227 -17.36 -0.39 1.92
N SER A 228 -17.84 0.65 1.22
CA SER A 228 -19.14 0.61 0.54
C SER A 228 -19.20 -0.41 -0.60
N THR A 229 -18.05 -0.68 -1.24
CA THR A 229 -17.94 -1.65 -2.35
C THR A 229 -17.64 -3.07 -1.86
N HIS A 230 -17.33 -3.23 -0.57
CA HIS A 230 -17.05 -4.51 0.08
C HIS A 230 -17.85 -4.64 1.40
N PRO A 231 -19.20 -4.64 1.34
CA PRO A 231 -20.05 -4.68 2.53
C PRO A 231 -19.90 -5.97 3.34
N GLU A 232 -19.27 -7.01 2.78
CA GLU A 232 -18.95 -8.25 3.48
C GLU A 232 -17.77 -8.12 4.45
N LEU A 233 -16.94 -7.08 4.30
CA LEU A 233 -15.78 -6.89 5.16
C LEU A 233 -16.19 -6.53 6.59
N ARG A 234 -15.55 -7.21 7.54
CA ARG A 234 -15.72 -6.96 8.97
C ARG A 234 -14.42 -6.44 9.59
N PRO A 235 -14.47 -5.49 10.53
CA PRO A 235 -13.33 -5.10 11.35
C PRO A 235 -12.70 -6.30 12.06
N LEU A 236 -11.40 -6.24 12.35
CA LEU A 236 -10.64 -7.30 13.04
C LEU A 236 -11.24 -7.67 14.40
N ARG A 237 -11.76 -6.68 15.14
CA ARG A 237 -12.45 -6.91 16.43
C ARG A 237 -13.60 -7.92 16.30
N ASP A 238 -14.37 -7.86 15.22
CA ASP A 238 -15.52 -8.74 14.99
C ASP A 238 -15.08 -10.14 14.54
N ARG A 239 -13.88 -10.25 13.93
CA ARG A 239 -13.33 -11.52 13.45
C ARG A 239 -12.85 -12.42 14.60
N VAL A 240 -12.57 -11.87 15.78
CA VAL A 240 -12.05 -12.61 16.95
C VAL A 240 -13.05 -13.67 17.42
N GLN A 241 -14.36 -13.38 17.40
CA GLN A 241 -15.37 -14.33 17.87
C GLN A 241 -15.34 -15.64 17.07
N ALA A 242 -15.23 -15.53 15.74
CA ALA A 242 -15.17 -16.70 14.85
C ALA A 242 -13.78 -17.33 14.80
N ARG A 243 -12.71 -16.53 14.98
CA ARG A 243 -11.31 -16.97 14.90
C ARG A 243 -10.51 -16.37 16.06
N PRO A 244 -10.54 -16.98 17.27
CA PRO A 244 -9.92 -16.41 18.48
C PRO A 244 -8.42 -16.09 18.35
N ALA A 245 -7.70 -16.83 17.50
CA ALA A 245 -6.30 -16.58 17.20
C ALA A 245 -6.04 -15.15 16.66
N VAL A 246 -7.00 -14.55 15.95
CA VAL A 246 -6.92 -13.17 15.42
C VAL A 246 -6.61 -12.17 16.53
N SER A 247 -7.01 -12.44 17.78
CA SER A 247 -6.69 -11.57 18.90
C SER A 247 -5.18 -11.33 19.09
N ASN A 248 -4.30 -12.24 18.65
CA ASN A 248 -2.85 -12.02 18.73
C ASN A 248 -2.37 -10.92 17.77
N LEU A 249 -3.16 -10.57 16.74
CA LEU A 249 -2.87 -9.42 15.88
C LEU A 249 -3.09 -8.09 16.60
N LYS A 250 -3.82 -8.05 17.72
CA LYS A 250 -4.15 -6.80 18.43
C LYS A 250 -2.92 -6.18 19.12
N ASP A 251 -2.14 -7.00 19.82
CA ASP A 251 -1.11 -6.58 20.78
C ASP A 251 0.07 -7.58 20.84
N GLY A 252 0.07 -8.62 19.99
CA GLY A 252 1.20 -9.55 19.89
C GLY A 252 2.34 -9.04 19.02
N VAL A 253 3.49 -9.70 19.16
CA VAL A 253 4.67 -9.55 18.29
C VAL A 253 4.71 -10.60 17.20
N TYR A 254 5.15 -10.25 15.99
CA TYR A 254 5.35 -11.19 14.88
C TYR A 254 6.81 -11.66 14.84
N VAL A 255 7.05 -12.96 15.06
CA VAL A 255 8.40 -13.50 15.26
C VAL A 255 8.69 -14.60 14.24
N TYR A 256 9.68 -14.37 13.39
CA TYR A 256 10.33 -15.44 12.64
C TYR A 256 11.36 -16.13 13.55
N LEU A 257 11.11 -17.40 13.86
CA LEU A 257 12.00 -18.24 14.66
C LEU A 257 13.08 -18.87 13.78
N TRP A 258 14.31 -18.80 14.26
CA TRP A 258 15.52 -19.27 13.57
C TRP A 258 16.39 -20.19 14.45
N GLY A 259 15.80 -20.94 15.39
CA GLY A 259 16.51 -21.99 16.10
C GLY A 259 16.98 -23.11 15.18
N GLU A 260 17.81 -24.01 15.70
CA GLU A 260 18.34 -25.13 14.92
C GLU A 260 17.47 -26.38 15.01
N ASN A 261 16.55 -26.45 15.99
CA ASN A 261 15.66 -27.59 16.20
C ASN A 261 14.40 -27.21 17.00
N PRO A 262 13.35 -28.05 16.99
CA PRO A 262 12.10 -27.79 17.71
C PRO A 262 12.23 -27.49 19.21
N ALA A 263 13.13 -28.19 19.92
CA ALA A 263 13.27 -28.02 21.36
C ALA A 263 13.85 -26.65 21.72
N GLU A 264 14.80 -26.16 20.90
CA GLU A 264 15.38 -24.83 21.06
C GLU A 264 14.33 -23.72 20.85
N ASP A 265 13.56 -23.79 19.77
CA ASP A 265 12.51 -22.81 19.47
C ASP A 265 11.43 -22.77 20.55
N LEU A 266 10.94 -23.94 20.99
CA LEU A 266 9.96 -24.00 22.08
C LEU A 266 10.53 -23.45 23.40
N SER A 267 11.79 -23.78 23.72
CA SER A 267 12.47 -23.23 24.89
C SER A 267 12.60 -21.71 24.81
N LEU A 268 12.94 -21.17 23.64
CA LEU A 268 13.06 -19.74 23.41
C LEU A 268 11.71 -19.04 23.58
N VAL A 269 10.62 -19.58 23.02
CA VAL A 269 9.27 -19.00 23.21
C VAL A 269 8.83 -19.04 24.67
N ARG A 270 9.13 -20.12 25.41
CA ARG A 270 8.88 -20.20 26.86
C ARG A 270 9.63 -19.10 27.61
N GLU A 271 10.88 -18.87 27.26
CA GLU A 271 11.70 -17.85 27.91
C GLU A 271 11.23 -16.43 27.58
N MET A 272 10.86 -16.16 26.33
CA MET A 272 10.25 -14.89 25.93
C MET A 272 8.98 -14.61 26.73
N LYS A 273 8.10 -15.62 26.86
CA LYS A 273 6.89 -15.49 27.68
C LYS A 273 7.21 -15.24 29.15
N ALA A 274 8.13 -16.01 29.74
CA ALA A 274 8.54 -15.82 31.12
C ALA A 274 9.19 -14.45 31.38
N ALA A 275 9.74 -13.81 30.35
CA ALA A 275 10.31 -12.47 30.40
C ALA A 275 9.29 -11.34 30.14
N GLY A 276 8.00 -11.64 29.96
CA GLY A 276 6.93 -10.66 29.76
C GLY A 276 6.46 -10.47 28.32
N VAL A 277 6.97 -11.24 27.35
CA VAL A 277 6.44 -11.24 25.97
C VAL A 277 5.19 -12.14 25.92
N GLU A 278 4.06 -11.59 26.38
CA GLU A 278 2.87 -12.38 26.70
C GLU A 278 2.17 -12.99 25.47
N ARG A 279 2.17 -12.27 24.35
CA ARG A 279 1.41 -12.60 23.14
C ARG A 279 2.31 -12.49 21.91
N GLY A 280 2.19 -13.45 20.99
CA GLY A 280 3.01 -13.45 19.78
C GLY A 280 2.57 -14.45 18.74
N ILE A 281 3.12 -14.25 17.54
CA ILE A 281 2.99 -15.13 16.39
C ILE A 281 4.37 -15.74 16.14
N ALA A 282 4.48 -17.05 16.30
CA ALA A 282 5.64 -17.83 15.90
C ALA A 282 5.50 -18.25 14.43
N MET A 283 6.33 -17.70 13.57
CA MET A 283 6.34 -17.93 12.13
C MET A 283 7.49 -18.83 11.72
N PHE A 284 7.17 -19.95 11.08
CA PHE A 284 8.16 -20.90 10.57
C PHE A 284 8.36 -20.79 9.05
N TYR A 285 9.62 -20.69 8.64
CA TYR A 285 10.05 -20.70 7.22
C TYR A 285 10.59 -22.06 6.74
N GLY A 286 10.96 -22.96 7.65
CA GLY A 286 11.47 -24.30 7.33
C GLY A 286 13.00 -24.45 7.43
N ARG A 287 13.64 -23.86 8.46
CA ARG A 287 15.07 -24.07 8.78
C ARG A 287 15.35 -25.49 9.30
N HIS A 288 14.41 -26.02 10.07
CA HIS A 288 14.39 -27.41 10.54
C HIS A 288 12.97 -27.98 10.40
N GLU A 289 12.82 -29.27 10.69
CA GLU A 289 11.52 -29.92 10.75
C GLU A 289 10.61 -29.25 11.80
N VAL A 290 9.37 -28.97 11.43
CA VAL A 290 8.33 -28.49 12.35
C VAL A 290 7.42 -29.69 12.62
N ASP A 291 7.18 -29.99 13.89
CA ASP A 291 6.31 -31.10 14.30
C ASP A 291 5.10 -30.60 15.12
N ARG A 292 4.16 -31.51 15.37
CA ARG A 292 2.94 -31.21 16.13
C ARG A 292 3.23 -30.85 17.58
N ALA A 293 4.25 -31.43 18.20
CA ALA A 293 4.57 -31.21 19.61
C ALA A 293 5.11 -29.80 19.86
N LEU A 294 5.96 -29.29 18.97
CA LEU A 294 6.41 -27.90 18.95
C LEU A 294 5.21 -26.95 18.85
N CYS A 295 4.35 -27.17 17.84
CA CYS A 295 3.20 -26.31 17.58
C CYS A 295 2.23 -26.29 18.78
N ASP A 296 1.91 -27.45 19.35
CA ASP A 296 1.03 -27.54 20.52
C ASP A 296 1.69 -26.91 21.76
N GLY A 297 3.00 -27.09 21.94
CA GLY A 297 3.76 -26.45 23.01
C GLY A 297 3.72 -24.93 22.95
N ILE A 298 3.86 -24.33 21.76
CA ILE A 298 3.76 -22.87 21.58
C ILE A 298 2.33 -22.40 21.84
N LYS A 299 1.31 -23.12 21.37
CA LYS A 299 -0.10 -22.78 21.62
C LYS A 299 -0.49 -22.83 23.09
N GLN A 300 0.06 -23.77 23.85
CA GLN A 300 -0.14 -23.84 25.31
C GLN A 300 0.39 -22.60 26.05
N LEU A 301 1.33 -21.88 25.44
CA LEU A 301 1.85 -20.60 25.95
C LEU A 301 0.96 -19.39 25.55
N GLY A 302 -0.12 -19.62 24.79
CA GLY A 302 -1.04 -18.57 24.32
C GLY A 302 -0.59 -17.88 23.04
N TRP A 303 0.48 -18.35 22.41
CA TRP A 303 1.00 -17.82 21.14
C TRP A 303 0.35 -18.51 19.94
N VAL A 304 0.30 -17.79 18.82
CA VAL A 304 -0.19 -18.30 17.54
C VAL A 304 0.96 -18.94 16.77
N VAL A 305 0.71 -20.12 16.21
CA VAL A 305 1.66 -20.79 15.32
C VAL A 305 1.24 -20.59 13.86
N GLY A 306 2.17 -20.07 13.08
CA GLY A 306 2.02 -19.84 11.66
C GLY A 306 3.13 -20.44 10.83
N MET A 307 2.85 -20.61 9.54
CA MET A 307 3.83 -21.13 8.60
C MET A 307 3.83 -20.37 7.28
N TYR A 308 5.04 -20.11 6.79
CA TYR A 308 5.29 -19.54 5.48
C TYR A 308 4.94 -20.57 4.39
N ARG A 309 4.24 -20.10 3.36
CA ARG A 309 3.84 -20.88 2.19
C ARG A 309 3.91 -20.02 0.94
N MET A 310 4.12 -20.68 -0.20
CA MET A 310 4.17 -20.04 -1.51
C MET A 310 3.24 -20.81 -2.46
N PRO A 311 1.90 -20.60 -2.39
CA PRO A 311 0.94 -21.35 -3.19
C PRO A 311 1.16 -21.14 -4.68
N THR A 312 1.45 -19.90 -5.10
CA THR A 312 1.93 -19.56 -6.45
C THR A 312 3.43 -19.33 -6.39
N GLY A 313 4.19 -19.85 -7.35
CA GLY A 313 5.62 -19.66 -7.47
C GLY A 313 6.01 -18.34 -8.12
N ASN A 314 7.32 -18.09 -8.13
CA ASN A 314 7.88 -16.89 -8.74
C ASN A 314 7.77 -16.88 -10.28
N LEU A 315 7.45 -15.72 -10.87
CA LEU A 315 7.29 -15.57 -12.33
C LEU A 315 8.57 -15.82 -13.14
N PHE A 316 9.75 -15.77 -12.51
CA PHE A 316 11.01 -16.11 -13.18
C PHE A 316 11.10 -17.57 -13.62
N ARG A 317 10.23 -18.43 -13.07
CA ARG A 317 10.09 -19.83 -13.50
C ARG A 317 9.62 -19.91 -14.96
N VAL A 318 8.76 -18.99 -15.40
CA VAL A 318 8.29 -18.92 -16.79
C VAL A 318 9.32 -18.22 -17.67
N SER A 319 9.83 -17.06 -17.25
CA SER A 319 10.87 -16.33 -18.00
C SER A 319 11.76 -15.51 -17.08
N ARG A 320 13.07 -15.53 -17.34
CA ARG A 320 14.06 -14.71 -16.61
C ARG A 320 13.82 -13.20 -16.79
N ASN A 321 13.15 -12.79 -17.87
CA ASN A 321 12.74 -11.40 -18.06
C ASN A 321 11.55 -11.07 -17.14
N ARG A 322 11.83 -10.43 -15.99
CA ARG A 322 10.81 -10.08 -14.98
C ARG A 322 9.68 -9.17 -15.50
N GLY A 323 9.85 -8.51 -16.65
CA GLY A 323 8.83 -7.65 -17.25
C GLY A 323 7.91 -8.37 -18.25
N TRP A 324 8.02 -9.69 -18.41
CA TRP A 324 7.23 -10.45 -19.39
C TRP A 324 5.71 -10.28 -19.25
N PRO A 325 5.10 -10.17 -18.04
CA PRO A 325 3.64 -10.02 -17.96
C PRO A 325 3.18 -8.72 -18.61
N ASN A 326 3.84 -7.61 -18.29
CA ASN A 326 3.49 -6.31 -18.85
C ASN A 326 3.81 -6.25 -20.35
N ALA A 327 4.91 -6.85 -20.81
CA ALA A 327 5.23 -6.94 -22.23
C ALA A 327 4.16 -7.72 -23.01
N LEU A 328 3.62 -8.78 -22.43
CA LEU A 328 2.52 -9.57 -23.02
C LEU A 328 1.22 -8.75 -23.07
N LEU A 329 0.85 -8.08 -21.98
CA LEU A 329 -0.35 -7.24 -21.91
C LEU A 329 -0.34 -6.10 -22.93
N THR A 330 0.84 -5.50 -23.17
CA THR A 330 1.00 -4.40 -24.13
C THR A 330 1.34 -4.85 -25.55
N GLY A 331 1.29 -6.16 -25.85
CA GLY A 331 1.62 -6.70 -27.18
C GLY A 331 3.08 -6.59 -27.61
N GLN A 332 4.00 -6.24 -26.70
CA GLN A 332 5.45 -6.21 -26.97
C GLN A 332 6.07 -7.61 -27.03
N LEU A 333 5.38 -8.60 -26.47
CA LEU A 333 5.75 -10.00 -26.50
C LEU A 333 4.59 -10.81 -27.03
N ALA A 334 4.79 -11.54 -28.13
CA ALA A 334 3.77 -12.40 -28.70
C ALA A 334 3.49 -13.59 -27.76
N PRO A 335 2.21 -13.92 -27.48
CA PRO A 335 1.86 -15.06 -26.63
C PRO A 335 2.49 -16.37 -27.09
N ASP A 336 2.43 -16.67 -28.39
CA ASP A 336 2.95 -17.92 -28.96
C ASP A 336 4.47 -18.04 -28.80
N GLN A 337 5.19 -16.92 -28.95
CA GLN A 337 6.64 -16.88 -28.75
C GLN A 337 7.01 -17.14 -27.28
N LEU A 338 6.29 -16.52 -26.34
CA LEU A 338 6.52 -16.75 -24.92
C LEU A 338 6.21 -18.21 -24.57
N LEU A 339 5.07 -18.74 -25.02
CA LEU A 339 4.67 -20.11 -24.76
C LEU A 339 5.72 -21.10 -25.29
N ALA A 340 6.14 -20.97 -26.55
CA ALA A 340 7.13 -21.84 -27.19
C ALA A 340 8.52 -21.79 -26.53
N SER A 341 8.90 -20.65 -25.93
CA SER A 341 10.18 -20.48 -25.23
C SER A 341 10.13 -20.82 -23.73
N SER A 342 8.94 -21.13 -23.20
CA SER A 342 8.72 -21.41 -21.78
C SER A 342 8.57 -22.90 -21.50
N ASN A 343 8.73 -23.31 -20.24
CA ASN A 343 8.42 -24.67 -19.80
C ASN A 343 6.96 -24.72 -19.32
N LEU A 344 6.13 -25.61 -19.86
CA LEU A 344 4.74 -25.79 -19.45
C LEU A 344 4.59 -26.02 -17.93
N ARG A 345 5.51 -26.79 -17.32
CA ARG A 345 5.52 -27.03 -15.86
C ARG A 345 5.75 -25.77 -15.03
N SER A 346 6.29 -24.71 -15.62
CA SER A 346 6.42 -23.43 -14.92
C SER A 346 5.09 -22.71 -14.78
N TRP A 347 4.16 -22.91 -15.71
CA TRP A 347 2.81 -22.33 -15.65
C TRP A 347 1.95 -23.01 -14.59
N ASP A 348 2.07 -24.33 -14.44
CA ASP A 348 1.44 -25.10 -13.34
C ASP A 348 1.78 -24.51 -11.97
N ARG A 349 2.96 -23.88 -11.84
CA ARG A 349 3.42 -23.27 -10.59
C ARG A 349 2.96 -21.85 -10.37
N ILE A 350 2.50 -21.11 -11.38
CA ILE A 350 2.13 -19.68 -11.22
C ILE A 350 0.65 -19.40 -11.45
N CYS A 351 -0.09 -20.35 -12.03
CA CYS A 351 -1.50 -20.21 -12.34
C CYS A 351 -2.35 -20.42 -11.07
N GLY A 352 -2.79 -19.33 -10.44
CA GLY A 352 -3.62 -19.40 -9.23
C GLY A 352 -4.91 -20.20 -9.43
N LYS A 353 -5.51 -20.15 -10.64
CA LYS A 353 -6.70 -20.91 -11.01
C LYS A 353 -6.46 -22.42 -10.99
N HIS A 354 -5.31 -22.85 -11.54
CA HIS A 354 -4.89 -24.25 -11.52
C HIS A 354 -4.53 -24.74 -10.11
N LEU A 355 -3.83 -23.90 -9.34
CA LEU A 355 -3.30 -24.26 -8.02
C LEU A 355 -4.34 -24.19 -6.90
N LEU A 356 -5.46 -23.52 -7.11
CA LEU A 356 -6.47 -23.30 -6.08
C LEU A 356 -6.94 -24.63 -5.43
N PRO A 357 -7.37 -25.67 -6.17
CA PRO A 357 -7.81 -26.92 -5.54
C PRO A 357 -6.68 -27.65 -4.78
N GLU A 358 -5.48 -27.69 -5.36
CA GLU A 358 -4.30 -28.33 -4.75
C GLU A 358 -3.92 -27.63 -3.44
N TRP A 359 -3.90 -26.29 -3.44
CA TRP A 359 -3.62 -25.50 -2.24
C TRP A 359 -4.61 -25.82 -1.12
N ILE A 360 -5.90 -25.89 -1.42
CA ILE A 360 -6.93 -26.18 -0.42
C ILE A 360 -6.72 -27.56 0.21
N ALA A 361 -6.30 -28.56 -0.57
CA ALA A 361 -5.95 -29.87 -0.02
C ALA A 361 -4.71 -29.80 0.89
N LYS A 362 -3.64 -29.14 0.45
CA LYS A 362 -2.40 -28.96 1.22
C LYS A 362 -2.61 -28.17 2.52
N ALA A 363 -3.46 -27.16 2.48
CA ALA A 363 -3.81 -26.36 3.66
C ALA A 363 -4.49 -27.23 4.72
N LYS A 364 -5.48 -28.04 4.32
CA LYS A 364 -6.18 -28.96 5.24
C LYS A 364 -5.24 -29.98 5.86
N GLU A 365 -4.34 -30.55 5.07
CA GLU A 365 -3.30 -31.46 5.55
C GLU A 365 -2.39 -30.77 6.58
N ALA A 366 -1.83 -29.60 6.25
CA ALA A 366 -0.95 -28.87 7.16
C ALA A 366 -1.67 -28.43 8.45
N ILE A 367 -2.95 -28.04 8.38
CA ILE A 367 -3.77 -27.73 9.56
C ILE A 367 -3.95 -28.97 10.42
N ARG A 368 -4.27 -30.13 9.83
CA ARG A 368 -4.46 -31.39 10.55
C ARG A 368 -3.17 -31.84 11.24
N ASP A 369 -2.07 -31.85 10.49
CA ASP A 369 -0.81 -32.46 10.92
C ASP A 369 -0.09 -31.63 11.97
N TYR A 370 -0.11 -30.29 11.83
CA TYR A 370 0.62 -29.39 12.72
C TYR A 370 -0.29 -28.58 13.66
N GLY A 371 -1.60 -28.55 13.43
CA GLY A 371 -2.52 -27.74 14.23
C GLY A 371 -2.27 -26.23 14.07
N LEU A 372 -1.94 -25.78 12.85
CA LEU A 372 -1.63 -24.39 12.54
C LEU A 372 -2.84 -23.47 12.76
N GLN A 373 -2.56 -22.20 13.01
CA GLN A 373 -3.57 -21.15 13.14
C GLN A 373 -3.38 -20.02 12.12
N LEU A 374 -2.26 -19.99 11.41
CA LEU A 374 -1.91 -18.91 10.50
C LEU A 374 -1.13 -19.42 9.28
N PHE A 375 -1.43 -18.86 8.11
CA PHE A 375 -0.58 -18.95 6.92
C PHE A 375 -0.11 -17.57 6.48
N TYR A 376 1.20 -17.44 6.24
CA TYR A 376 1.75 -16.32 5.48
C TYR A 376 2.03 -16.77 4.04
N PHE A 377 1.53 -16.00 3.07
CA PHE A 377 1.66 -16.31 1.65
C PHE A 377 2.62 -15.38 0.92
N ASP A 378 3.72 -15.95 0.46
CA ASP A 378 4.67 -15.27 -0.40
C ASP A 378 4.20 -15.24 -1.87
N THR A 379 4.57 -14.19 -2.59
CA THR A 379 4.33 -13.91 -4.01
C THR A 379 2.89 -13.70 -4.43
N LEU A 380 1.94 -14.12 -3.59
CA LEU A 380 0.53 -14.24 -3.94
C LEU A 380 -0.06 -12.88 -4.34
N VAL A 381 0.31 -11.80 -3.63
CA VAL A 381 -0.25 -10.47 -3.87
C VAL A 381 0.61 -9.56 -4.77
N VAL A 382 1.83 -9.96 -5.15
CA VAL A 382 2.79 -9.05 -5.83
C VAL A 382 3.18 -9.47 -7.25
N GLN A 383 2.97 -10.74 -7.62
CA GLN A 383 3.48 -11.30 -8.88
C GLN A 383 2.36 -11.76 -9.81
N LEU A 384 1.42 -10.87 -10.14
CA LEU A 384 0.31 -11.18 -11.04
C LEU A 384 0.78 -11.33 -12.49
N ALA A 385 0.23 -12.34 -13.16
CA ALA A 385 0.44 -12.59 -14.58
C ALA A 385 -0.73 -13.40 -15.15
N PRO A 386 -1.03 -13.27 -16.46
CA PRO A 386 -1.89 -14.24 -17.15
C PRO A 386 -1.22 -15.62 -17.21
N CYS A 387 -2.00 -16.66 -17.53
CA CYS A 387 -1.53 -18.02 -17.80
C CYS A 387 -1.78 -18.38 -19.26
N LEU A 388 -0.72 -18.82 -19.97
CA LEU A 388 -0.79 -19.26 -21.36
C LEU A 388 -0.81 -20.80 -21.50
N HIS A 389 -0.88 -21.56 -20.40
CA HIS A 389 -0.94 -23.01 -20.47
C HIS A 389 -2.21 -23.47 -21.22
N PRO A 390 -2.13 -24.35 -22.23
CA PRO A 390 -3.29 -24.76 -23.03
C PRO A 390 -4.44 -25.37 -22.22
N ASP A 391 -4.12 -26.15 -21.18
CA ASP A 391 -5.13 -26.84 -20.37
C ASP A 391 -5.77 -25.97 -19.27
N HIS A 392 -5.13 -24.86 -18.90
CA HIS A 392 -5.62 -23.98 -17.83
C HIS A 392 -5.29 -22.50 -18.11
N PRO A 393 -5.70 -21.96 -19.28
CA PRO A 393 -5.46 -20.57 -19.60
C PRO A 393 -6.24 -19.67 -18.63
N SER A 394 -5.66 -18.51 -18.35
CA SER A 394 -6.32 -17.48 -17.53
C SER A 394 -5.86 -16.10 -17.95
N SER A 395 -6.80 -15.18 -18.09
CA SER A 395 -6.49 -13.75 -18.08
C SER A 395 -5.82 -13.34 -16.76
N ILE A 396 -5.18 -12.16 -16.74
CA ILE A 396 -4.57 -11.64 -15.51
C ILE A 396 -5.62 -11.37 -14.42
N GLY A 397 -6.83 -10.94 -14.80
CA GLY A 397 -7.95 -10.71 -13.89
C GLY A 397 -8.48 -12.01 -13.28
N GLU A 398 -8.65 -13.08 -14.09
CA GLU A 398 -9.01 -14.40 -13.56
C GLU A 398 -7.94 -14.93 -12.61
N ASN A 399 -6.65 -14.71 -12.92
CA ASN A 399 -5.57 -15.13 -12.04
C ASN A 399 -5.60 -14.37 -10.70
N GLN A 400 -5.80 -13.05 -10.73
CA GLN A 400 -5.98 -12.24 -9.52
C GLN A 400 -7.16 -12.72 -8.69
N GLN A 401 -8.31 -12.98 -9.31
CA GLN A 401 -9.49 -13.50 -8.61
C GLN A 401 -9.20 -14.86 -7.96
N ALA A 402 -8.55 -15.78 -8.68
CA ALA A 402 -8.20 -17.09 -8.12
C ALA A 402 -7.25 -16.98 -6.92
N ARG A 403 -6.31 -16.01 -6.93
CA ARG A 403 -5.44 -15.74 -5.77
C ARG A 403 -6.20 -15.13 -4.61
N LEU A 404 -7.18 -14.26 -4.85
CA LEU A 404 -8.09 -13.78 -3.82
C LEU A 404 -8.91 -14.94 -3.22
N GLU A 405 -9.35 -15.89 -4.04
CA GLU A 405 -10.04 -17.10 -3.57
C GLU A 405 -9.14 -18.02 -2.73
N ILE A 406 -7.85 -18.14 -3.05
CA ILE A 406 -6.86 -18.82 -2.19
C ILE A 406 -6.85 -18.18 -0.80
N LEU A 407 -6.79 -16.85 -0.73
CA LEU A 407 -6.81 -16.09 0.53
C LEU A 407 -8.10 -16.33 1.30
N LYS A 408 -9.26 -16.08 0.67
CA LYS A 408 -10.58 -16.19 1.28
C LYS A 408 -10.87 -17.61 1.77
N LYS A 409 -10.65 -18.62 0.94
CA LYS A 409 -10.92 -20.01 1.34
C LYS A 409 -9.98 -20.51 2.44
N THR A 410 -8.74 -20.03 2.50
CA THR A 410 -7.84 -20.34 3.63
C THR A 410 -8.37 -19.73 4.92
N ARG A 411 -8.85 -18.48 4.86
CA ARG A 411 -9.48 -17.79 5.98
C ARG A 411 -10.73 -18.53 6.48
N ASP A 412 -11.55 -19.02 5.55
CA ASP A 412 -12.78 -19.76 5.85
C ASP A 412 -12.51 -21.13 6.52
N MET A 413 -11.27 -21.64 6.47
CA MET A 413 -10.83 -22.78 7.29
C MET A 413 -10.49 -22.40 8.75
N GLY A 414 -10.76 -21.17 9.16
CA GLY A 414 -10.49 -20.66 10.51
C GLY A 414 -9.08 -20.09 10.70
N MET A 415 -8.28 -19.98 9.64
CA MET A 415 -6.89 -19.50 9.72
C MET A 415 -6.82 -17.98 9.73
N ILE A 416 -5.79 -17.43 10.38
CA ILE A 416 -5.29 -16.09 10.11
C ILE A 416 -4.53 -16.13 8.78
N VAL A 417 -4.76 -15.15 7.91
CA VAL A 417 -4.12 -15.09 6.59
C VAL A 417 -3.31 -13.81 6.44
N GLY A 418 -2.03 -13.95 6.08
CA GLY A 418 -1.16 -12.83 5.73
C GLY A 418 -0.51 -12.97 4.37
N SER A 419 -0.13 -11.83 3.80
CA SER A 419 0.72 -11.74 2.61
C SER A 419 1.39 -10.37 2.60
N GLY A 420 2.22 -10.02 1.62
CA GLY A 420 2.62 -8.63 1.46
C GLY A 420 3.98 -8.46 0.79
N GLU A 421 5.04 -9.09 1.27
CA GLU A 421 6.41 -8.81 0.79
C GLU A 421 6.73 -7.30 0.72
N GLY A 422 6.14 -6.46 1.57
CA GLY A 422 6.29 -5.01 1.46
C GLY A 422 5.46 -4.37 0.34
N MET A 423 4.45 -5.04 -0.21
CA MET A 423 3.42 -4.53 -1.12
C MET A 423 2.02 -4.91 -0.60
N CYS A 424 1.16 -3.92 -0.40
CA CYS A 424 -0.12 -4.10 0.30
C CYS A 424 -1.32 -3.75 -0.60
N PRO A 425 -1.56 -4.50 -1.68
CA PRO A 425 -2.59 -4.13 -2.62
C PRO A 425 -3.99 -4.28 -2.03
N THR A 426 -4.80 -3.24 -2.15
CA THR A 426 -6.14 -3.20 -1.55
C THR A 426 -7.09 -4.26 -2.12
N TRP A 427 -6.83 -4.78 -3.33
CA TRP A 427 -7.61 -5.90 -3.88
C TRP A 427 -7.50 -7.18 -3.05
N ALA A 428 -6.41 -7.36 -2.29
CA ALA A 428 -6.19 -8.52 -1.44
C ALA A 428 -6.79 -8.35 -0.03
N LEU A 429 -7.15 -7.13 0.35
CA LEU A 429 -7.72 -6.79 1.66
C LEU A 429 -8.91 -7.69 2.05
N PRO A 430 -9.84 -8.07 1.13
CA PRO A 430 -10.94 -8.97 1.46
C PRO A 430 -10.53 -10.39 1.85
N GLY A 431 -9.27 -10.78 1.63
CA GLY A 431 -8.76 -12.13 1.90
C GLY A 431 -7.72 -12.21 3.03
N VAL A 432 -7.20 -11.09 3.52
CA VAL A 432 -6.13 -11.06 4.54
C VAL A 432 -6.60 -10.49 5.87
N ASP A 433 -5.89 -10.85 6.94
CA ASP A 433 -6.00 -10.26 8.28
C ASP A 433 -4.80 -9.39 8.62
N PHE A 434 -3.66 -9.59 7.96
CA PHE A 434 -2.51 -8.70 8.07
C PHE A 434 -1.70 -8.62 6.77
N PHE A 435 -1.00 -7.50 6.60
CA PHE A 435 0.02 -7.35 5.56
C PHE A 435 1.43 -7.30 6.17
N GLU A 436 2.30 -8.15 5.65
CA GLU A 436 3.74 -8.09 5.94
C GLU A 436 4.42 -7.00 5.10
N GLY A 437 5.04 -6.04 5.78
CA GLY A 437 5.69 -4.90 5.13
C GLY A 437 4.75 -3.76 4.78
N LEU A 438 3.58 -3.69 5.41
CA LEU A 438 2.71 -2.52 5.37
C LEU A 438 3.45 -1.27 5.87
N MET A 439 4.34 -1.42 6.86
CA MET A 439 5.21 -0.33 7.30
C MET A 439 6.32 0.04 6.30
N SER A 440 6.43 -0.58 5.12
CA SER A 440 7.44 -0.20 4.14
C SER A 440 6.98 0.97 3.28
N LEU A 441 7.92 1.87 2.94
CA LEU A 441 7.71 2.97 1.99
C LEU A 441 8.11 2.62 0.56
N ARG A 442 8.65 1.41 0.35
CA ARG A 442 9.09 0.88 -0.94
C ARG A 442 8.95 -0.63 -0.93
N PRO A 443 8.75 -1.27 -2.11
CA PRO A 443 8.81 -2.72 -2.21
C PRO A 443 10.14 -3.26 -1.71
N TYR A 444 10.14 -4.50 -1.22
CA TYR A 444 11.38 -5.17 -0.82
C TYR A 444 12.41 -5.24 -1.97
N ALA A 445 11.94 -5.30 -3.22
CA ALA A 445 12.80 -5.35 -4.40
C ALA A 445 13.59 -4.05 -4.63
N ASP A 446 13.09 -2.94 -4.10
CA ASP A 446 13.69 -1.60 -4.17
C ASP A 446 14.44 -1.25 -2.86
N THR A 447 14.47 -2.17 -1.91
CA THR A 447 15.22 -2.03 -0.65
C THR A 447 16.70 -2.27 -0.91
N ARG A 448 17.56 -1.35 -0.45
CA ARG A 448 19.02 -1.42 -0.67
C ARG A 448 19.71 -2.47 0.22
N LEU A 449 19.01 -2.97 1.23
CA LEU A 449 19.53 -4.00 2.14
C LEU A 449 19.76 -5.32 1.39
N ARG A 450 21.02 -5.72 1.30
CA ARG A 450 21.42 -7.02 0.77
C ARG A 450 21.73 -7.96 1.91
N ILE A 451 20.68 -8.58 2.45
CA ILE A 451 20.83 -9.66 3.41
C ILE A 451 20.82 -10.99 2.65
N PRO A 452 21.89 -11.81 2.77
CA PRO A 452 21.93 -13.15 2.19
C PRO A 452 20.74 -14.00 2.65
N ALA A 453 20.30 -14.93 1.80
CA ALA A 453 19.24 -15.86 2.17
C ALA A 453 19.67 -16.66 3.41
N GLY A 454 18.87 -16.58 4.48
CA GLY A 454 19.15 -17.25 5.75
C GLY A 454 20.02 -16.46 6.73
N GLY A 455 20.41 -15.22 6.43
CA GLY A 455 21.14 -14.33 7.35
C GLY A 455 20.28 -13.20 7.93
N TYR A 456 18.96 -13.40 8.01
CA TYR A 456 18.00 -12.34 8.37
C TYR A 456 18.09 -11.88 9.82
N GLU A 457 18.73 -12.67 10.67
CA GLU A 457 19.11 -12.34 12.05
C GLU A 457 20.35 -11.41 12.14
N THR A 458 20.97 -11.03 11.02
CA THR A 458 22.17 -10.19 11.04
C THR A 458 21.82 -8.75 11.40
N ASP A 459 22.39 -8.25 12.50
CA ASP A 459 22.36 -6.82 12.82
C ASP A 459 23.29 -6.05 11.85
N LEU A 460 22.70 -5.14 11.08
CA LEU A 460 23.41 -4.33 10.09
C LEU A 460 24.12 -3.11 10.70
N GLY A 461 23.85 -2.78 11.97
CA GLY A 461 24.41 -1.61 12.64
C GLY A 461 24.28 -0.33 11.79
N ASN A 462 25.36 0.45 11.70
CA ASN A 462 25.37 1.72 10.98
C ASN A 462 25.32 1.61 9.45
N SER A 463 25.49 0.42 8.86
CA SER A 463 25.31 0.24 7.42
C SER A 463 23.85 0.47 6.97
N TYR A 464 22.92 0.53 7.92
CA TYR A 464 21.51 0.83 7.71
C TYR A 464 21.21 2.33 7.46
N GLN A 465 22.15 3.24 7.70
CA GLN A 465 21.91 4.70 7.67
C GLN A 465 21.21 5.20 6.39
N GLU A 466 21.62 4.73 5.21
CA GLU A 466 20.98 5.13 3.95
C GLU A 466 19.53 4.64 3.85
N GLN A 467 19.26 3.41 4.31
CA GLN A 467 17.93 2.84 4.32
C GLN A 467 17.04 3.56 5.37
N ALA A 468 17.60 3.90 6.53
CA ALA A 468 16.93 4.68 7.57
C ALA A 468 16.49 6.05 7.05
N ALA A 469 17.37 6.75 6.32
CA ALA A 469 17.07 8.06 5.75
C ALA A 469 15.90 8.03 4.75
N ILE A 470 15.62 6.87 4.15
CA ILE A 470 14.50 6.67 3.22
C ILE A 470 13.23 6.22 3.94
N THR A 471 13.35 5.27 4.87
CA THR A 471 12.19 4.57 5.44
C THR A 471 11.71 5.09 6.79
N LEU A 472 12.59 5.78 7.51
CA LEU A 472 12.38 6.31 8.86
C LEU A 472 12.42 7.84 8.90
N ASP A 473 12.26 8.54 7.77
CA ASP A 473 12.08 9.99 7.73
C ASP A 473 10.66 10.36 8.21
N GLU A 474 10.57 10.72 9.48
CA GLU A 474 9.34 11.13 10.16
C GLU A 474 8.73 12.39 9.55
N THR A 475 9.51 13.24 8.88
CA THR A 475 9.02 14.53 8.37
C THR A 475 8.16 14.38 7.11
N ARG A 476 8.28 13.22 6.44
CA ARG A 476 7.58 12.89 5.19
C ARG A 476 6.63 11.72 5.32
N ARG A 477 6.90 10.76 6.21
CA ARG A 477 6.09 9.57 6.37
C ARG A 477 4.71 9.91 6.97
N ILE A 478 3.65 9.35 6.41
CA ILE A 478 2.28 9.48 6.93
C ILE A 478 1.56 8.12 6.94
N PRO A 479 0.69 7.84 7.94
CA PRO A 479 0.05 6.53 8.13
C PRO A 479 -1.19 6.34 7.23
N LEU A 480 -1.05 6.48 5.90
CA LEU A 480 -2.20 6.43 4.98
C LEU A 480 -2.97 5.12 5.05
N TYR A 481 -2.29 3.98 5.25
CA TYR A 481 -2.98 2.71 5.34
C TYR A 481 -3.69 2.54 6.68
N GLN A 482 -3.11 3.06 7.77
CA GLN A 482 -3.76 3.01 9.08
C GLN A 482 -4.99 3.93 9.15
N LEU A 483 -4.87 5.15 8.61
CA LEU A 483 -6.00 6.08 8.48
C LEU A 483 -7.14 5.45 7.69
N ALA A 484 -6.84 4.64 6.68
CA ALA A 484 -7.84 3.99 5.86
C ALA A 484 -8.40 2.70 6.49
N PHE A 485 -7.55 1.81 7.04
CA PHE A 485 -7.93 0.41 7.32
C PHE A 485 -7.29 -0.21 8.58
N HIS A 486 -6.77 0.55 9.55
CA HIS A 486 -6.12 -0.01 10.77
C HIS A 486 -7.00 -1.04 11.49
N ASP A 487 -8.29 -0.77 11.60
CA ASP A 487 -9.29 -1.65 12.23
C ASP A 487 -9.71 -2.85 11.36
N TYR A 488 -9.30 -2.92 10.09
CA TYR A 488 -9.64 -4.00 9.14
C TYR A 488 -8.46 -4.91 8.79
N VAL A 489 -7.22 -4.44 8.93
CA VAL A 489 -6.01 -5.22 8.63
C VAL A 489 -4.84 -4.77 9.50
N ALA A 490 -4.13 -5.73 10.10
CA ALA A 490 -2.95 -5.44 10.87
C ALA A 490 -1.74 -5.22 9.93
N GLY A 491 -0.76 -4.44 10.38
CA GLY A 491 0.48 -4.19 9.64
C GLY A 491 1.71 -4.57 10.44
N THR A 492 2.76 -4.99 9.75
CA THR A 492 4.13 -5.18 10.29
C THR A 492 5.16 -4.47 9.42
N TRP A 493 6.41 -4.46 9.87
CA TRP A 493 7.58 -4.28 8.99
C TRP A 493 7.71 -5.43 7.99
N VAL A 494 8.60 -5.28 7.00
CA VAL A 494 8.90 -6.33 6.04
C VAL A 494 9.99 -7.23 6.60
N TRP A 495 9.96 -8.52 6.28
CA TRP A 495 10.96 -9.50 6.71
C TRP A 495 12.42 -9.08 6.41
N ARG A 496 12.68 -8.26 5.37
CA ARG A 496 14.03 -7.74 5.10
C ARG A 496 14.47 -6.58 5.98
N ASP A 497 13.55 -5.99 6.75
CA ASP A 497 13.75 -4.73 7.45
C ASP A 497 12.97 -4.69 8.78
N THR A 498 13.13 -5.72 9.60
CA THR A 498 12.48 -5.90 10.91
C THR A 498 12.96 -4.87 11.96
N ASN A 499 12.30 -4.77 13.13
CA ASN A 499 12.67 -3.79 14.18
C ASN A 499 14.16 -3.87 14.53
N TYR A 500 14.69 -5.08 14.67
CA TYR A 500 16.07 -5.35 15.10
C TYR A 500 17.00 -5.74 13.95
N GLN A 501 16.64 -5.43 12.70
CA GLN A 501 17.58 -5.56 11.58
C GLN A 501 18.77 -4.59 11.73
N SER A 502 18.59 -3.52 12.50
CA SER A 502 19.63 -2.57 12.87
C SER A 502 19.38 -2.08 14.29
N THR A 503 20.18 -2.53 15.26
CA THR A 503 20.00 -2.17 16.68
C THR A 503 20.03 -0.66 16.96
N PRO A 504 20.89 0.17 16.31
CA PRO A 504 20.87 1.62 16.53
C PRO A 504 19.57 2.31 16.12
N PHE A 505 18.77 1.69 15.26
CA PHE A 505 17.51 2.24 14.74
C PHE A 505 16.25 1.55 15.28
N ALA A 506 16.41 0.49 16.09
CA ALA A 506 15.30 -0.29 16.64
C ALA A 506 14.31 0.59 17.41
N ARG A 507 14.81 1.47 18.29
CA ARG A 507 13.95 2.40 19.04
C ARG A 507 13.13 3.31 18.13
N LYS A 508 13.70 3.81 17.03
CA LYS A 508 12.96 4.68 16.09
C LYS A 508 11.85 3.89 15.40
N LYS A 509 12.09 2.63 15.05
CA LYS A 509 11.05 1.73 14.51
C LYS A 509 9.95 1.45 15.52
N ASP A 510 10.30 1.22 16.78
CA ASP A 510 9.31 1.02 17.85
C ASP A 510 8.42 2.26 18.03
N LEU A 511 8.99 3.47 17.97
CA LEU A 511 8.23 4.72 18.01
C LEU A 511 7.26 4.85 16.83
N PHE A 512 7.64 4.38 15.63
CA PHE A 512 6.70 4.29 14.52
C PHE A 512 5.62 3.23 14.74
N ASN A 513 5.97 2.05 15.28
CA ASN A 513 4.97 1.05 15.66
C ASN A 513 3.95 1.61 16.66
N ILE A 514 4.43 2.35 17.66
CA ILE A 514 3.60 3.01 18.68
C ILE A 514 2.69 4.07 18.04
N LEU A 515 3.24 4.97 17.23
CA LEU A 515 2.46 6.04 16.60
C LEU A 515 1.38 5.46 15.66
N TYR A 516 1.73 4.41 14.90
CA TYR A 516 0.89 3.86 13.84
C TYR A 516 0.00 2.71 14.32
N GLY A 517 0.18 2.21 15.55
CA GLY A 517 -0.57 1.08 16.12
C GLY A 517 -0.21 -0.30 15.56
N THR A 518 0.94 -0.43 14.88
CA THR A 518 1.31 -1.65 14.13
C THR A 518 2.12 -2.66 14.94
N MET A 519 2.08 -3.94 14.52
CA MET A 519 2.81 -5.02 15.18
C MET A 519 4.33 -4.84 15.01
N PRO A 520 5.14 -5.07 16.06
CA PRO A 520 6.58 -5.27 15.89
C PRO A 520 6.82 -6.59 15.15
N MET A 521 7.93 -6.63 14.41
CA MET A 521 8.42 -7.84 13.75
C MET A 521 9.86 -8.10 14.13
N TRP A 522 10.18 -9.36 14.47
CA TRP A 522 11.52 -9.80 14.82
C TRP A 522 11.96 -11.03 14.04
N HIS A 523 13.25 -11.07 13.70
CA HIS A 523 13.98 -12.31 13.47
C HIS A 523 14.74 -12.65 14.74
N ILE A 524 14.53 -13.85 15.28
CA ILE A 524 15.16 -14.23 16.55
C ILE A 524 15.73 -15.65 16.52
N ASN A 525 16.87 -15.80 17.16
CA ASN A 525 17.47 -17.07 17.56
C ASN A 525 18.02 -16.94 18.98
N ARG A 526 18.52 -18.05 19.55
CA ARG A 526 19.10 -18.07 20.90
C ARG A 526 20.16 -16.99 21.11
N ARG A 527 21.12 -16.87 20.18
CA ARG A 527 22.23 -15.90 20.26
C ARG A 527 21.73 -14.46 20.37
N LEU A 528 20.80 -14.04 19.52
CA LEU A 528 20.26 -12.68 19.55
C LEU A 528 19.49 -12.42 20.83
N TRP A 529 18.65 -13.37 21.25
CA TRP A 529 17.89 -13.24 22.49
C TRP A 529 18.80 -13.06 23.70
N ASP A 530 19.80 -13.93 23.86
CA ASP A 530 20.73 -13.86 25.00
C ASP A 530 21.51 -12.53 25.02
N SER A 531 21.80 -11.96 23.85
CA SER A 531 22.55 -10.70 23.72
C SER A 531 21.70 -9.44 23.92
N HIS A 532 20.39 -9.50 23.61
CA HIS A 532 19.50 -8.33 23.53
C HIS A 532 18.16 -8.51 24.26
N LYS A 533 18.08 -9.45 25.21
CA LYS A 533 16.85 -9.80 25.94
C LYS A 533 16.13 -8.57 26.50
N ALA A 534 16.87 -7.70 27.18
CA ALA A 534 16.30 -6.48 27.77
C ALA A 534 15.73 -5.54 26.71
N ASP A 535 16.39 -5.42 25.55
CA ASP A 535 15.92 -4.58 24.45
C ASP A 535 14.60 -5.14 23.88
N PHE A 536 14.54 -6.44 23.58
CA PHE A 536 13.33 -7.07 23.05
C PHE A 536 12.14 -6.96 23.99
N VAL A 537 12.35 -7.17 25.29
CA VAL A 537 11.30 -7.02 26.31
C VAL A 537 10.82 -5.56 26.36
N ALA A 538 11.73 -4.59 26.43
CA ALA A 538 11.37 -3.18 26.47
C ALA A 538 10.63 -2.71 25.20
N SER A 539 10.99 -3.25 24.03
CA SER A 539 10.30 -3.01 22.76
C SER A 539 8.87 -3.56 22.81
N TYR A 540 8.69 -4.81 23.24
CA TYR A 540 7.37 -5.41 23.39
C TYR A 540 6.49 -4.63 24.37
N GLU A 541 6.98 -4.36 25.58
CA GLU A 541 6.22 -3.65 26.61
C GLU A 541 5.80 -2.25 26.14
N SER A 542 6.72 -1.49 25.53
CA SER A 542 6.43 -0.15 25.00
C SER A 542 5.32 -0.20 23.96
N ILE A 543 5.42 -1.11 23.00
CA ILE A 543 4.45 -1.21 21.89
C ILE A 543 3.11 -1.78 22.36
N ALA A 544 3.14 -2.85 23.17
CA ALA A 544 1.94 -3.51 23.70
C ALA A 544 1.13 -2.55 24.59
N SER A 545 1.79 -1.72 25.43
CA SER A 545 1.11 -0.74 26.31
C SER A 545 0.18 0.22 25.57
N VAL A 546 0.46 0.48 24.29
CA VAL A 546 -0.38 1.30 23.42
C VAL A 546 -1.37 0.43 22.66
N ARG A 547 -0.89 -0.65 22.04
CA ARG A 547 -1.70 -1.51 21.16
C ARG A 547 -2.79 -2.30 21.89
N GLU A 548 -2.66 -2.55 23.18
CA GLU A 548 -3.75 -3.08 23.99
C GLU A 548 -5.00 -2.19 23.95
N ARG A 549 -4.85 -0.88 23.76
CA ARG A 549 -5.94 0.09 23.68
C ARG A 549 -6.43 0.30 22.25
N ILE A 550 -5.51 0.42 21.30
CA ILE A 550 -5.81 0.88 19.93
C ILE A 550 -5.68 -0.19 18.85
N GLY A 551 -5.22 -1.41 19.17
CA GLY A 551 -4.79 -2.40 18.18
C GLY A 551 -5.83 -2.81 17.12
N PHE A 552 -7.12 -2.68 17.41
CA PHE A 552 -8.25 -2.85 16.47
C PHE A 552 -9.16 -1.61 16.38
N ALA A 553 -8.67 -0.47 16.86
CA ALA A 553 -9.35 0.81 16.79
C ALA A 553 -9.20 1.44 15.40
N GLU A 554 -10.13 2.31 15.03
CA GLU A 554 -9.96 3.14 13.85
C GLU A 554 -9.04 4.31 14.19
N MET A 555 -7.97 4.51 13.40
CA MET A 555 -7.18 5.73 13.46
C MET A 555 -7.96 6.86 12.79
N VAL A 556 -8.51 7.80 13.55
CA VAL A 556 -9.36 8.88 13.01
C VAL A 556 -8.57 10.09 12.52
N LYS A 557 -7.36 10.31 13.07
CA LYS A 557 -6.54 11.48 12.73
C LYS A 557 -5.05 11.22 12.90
N HIS A 558 -4.26 11.90 12.09
CA HIS A 558 -2.81 12.03 12.25
C HIS A 558 -2.40 13.51 12.07
N GLY A 559 -1.35 13.95 12.75
CA GLY A 559 -0.83 15.30 12.60
C GLY A 559 0.46 15.55 13.37
N TRP A 560 0.92 16.80 13.34
CA TRP A 560 2.15 17.26 14.00
C TRP A 560 1.84 18.28 15.09
N LEU A 561 2.68 18.30 16.11
CA LEU A 561 2.66 19.29 17.20
C LEU A 561 3.80 20.31 17.10
N THR A 562 4.79 20.05 16.25
CA THR A 562 5.94 20.93 16.00
C THR A 562 6.10 21.23 14.52
N ALA A 563 6.66 22.41 14.20
CA ALA A 563 6.85 22.87 12.83
C ALA A 563 7.87 22.03 12.04
N ASP A 564 8.88 21.49 12.73
CA ASP A 564 9.88 20.56 12.19
C ASP A 564 9.35 19.13 12.00
N ARG A 565 8.09 18.87 12.38
CA ARG A 565 7.39 17.57 12.28
C ARG A 565 7.99 16.44 13.11
N SER A 566 8.90 16.74 14.03
CA SER A 566 9.53 15.74 14.91
C SER A 566 8.60 15.24 16.01
N VAL A 567 7.57 16.00 16.38
CA VAL A 567 6.54 15.56 17.32
C VAL A 567 5.23 15.34 16.58
N GLN A 568 4.73 14.11 16.64
CA GLN A 568 3.55 13.63 15.92
C GLN A 568 2.48 13.13 16.87
N PHE A 569 1.24 13.12 16.39
CA PHE A 569 0.14 12.50 17.12
C PHE A 569 -0.78 11.70 16.21
N THR A 570 -1.42 10.69 16.79
CA THR A 570 -2.59 10.00 16.23
C THR A 570 -3.74 10.03 17.21
N GLU A 571 -4.96 10.15 16.70
CA GLU A 571 -6.20 10.06 17.48
C GLU A 571 -7.01 8.86 16.99
N TRP A 572 -7.73 8.23 17.92
CA TRP A 572 -8.38 6.94 17.72
C TRP A 572 -9.87 7.01 18.07
N ASP A 573 -10.70 6.15 17.47
CA ASP A 573 -12.14 6.10 17.73
C ASP A 573 -12.47 5.74 19.20
N THR A 574 -11.52 5.14 19.91
CA THR A 574 -11.55 4.87 21.36
C THR A 574 -11.50 6.13 22.22
N GLY A 575 -11.14 7.29 21.66
CA GLY A 575 -10.86 8.53 22.40
C GLY A 575 -9.43 8.61 22.92
N ASP A 576 -8.53 7.73 22.46
CA ASP A 576 -7.12 7.80 22.80
C ASP A 576 -6.38 8.72 21.83
N ARG A 577 -5.36 9.40 22.35
CA ARG A 577 -4.37 10.15 21.59
C ARG A 577 -2.97 9.66 21.92
N VAL A 578 -2.24 9.19 20.92
CA VAL A 578 -0.83 8.80 21.04
C VAL A 578 0.00 9.98 20.56
N ILE A 579 0.95 10.44 21.36
CA ILE A 579 1.92 11.48 20.99
C ILE A 579 3.31 10.85 21.01
N VAL A 580 4.04 10.99 19.92
CA VAL A 580 5.42 10.49 19.77
C VAL A 580 6.34 11.67 19.49
N ASN A 581 7.45 11.74 20.22
CA ASN A 581 8.53 12.67 19.99
C ASN A 581 9.73 11.91 19.40
N PHE A 582 9.97 12.09 18.10
CA PHE A 582 11.13 11.53 17.40
C PHE A 582 12.40 12.36 17.62
N GLY A 583 12.26 13.62 18.05
CA GLY A 583 13.38 14.51 18.33
C GLY A 583 14.16 14.13 19.59
N ASP A 584 15.32 14.75 19.77
CA ASP A 584 16.23 14.47 20.89
C ASP A 584 15.91 15.29 22.15
N ARG A 585 15.10 16.34 22.03
CA ARG A 585 14.77 17.26 23.13
C ARG A 585 13.36 17.02 23.65
N PRO A 586 13.09 17.25 24.95
CA PRO A 586 11.74 17.18 25.49
C PRO A 586 10.80 18.16 24.78
N PHE A 587 9.58 17.72 24.51
CA PHE A 587 8.50 18.54 23.99
C PHE A 587 7.58 18.99 25.14
N ASP A 588 7.56 20.29 25.41
CA ASP A 588 6.72 20.88 26.45
C ASP A 588 5.25 20.90 26.02
N ARG A 589 4.37 20.48 26.94
CA ARG A 589 2.94 20.37 26.76
C ARG A 589 2.21 21.20 27.81
N LYS A 590 2.38 22.53 27.80
CA LYS A 590 1.63 23.53 28.60
C LYS A 590 0.71 22.95 29.69
N GLY A 591 1.24 22.75 30.89
CA GLY A 591 0.47 22.27 32.05
C GLY A 591 0.32 20.74 32.16
N LYS A 592 1.00 19.96 31.30
CA LYS A 592 1.13 18.50 31.38
C LYS A 592 2.61 18.12 31.38
N GLU A 593 2.92 16.91 31.83
CA GLU A 593 4.27 16.35 31.75
C GLU A 593 4.81 16.39 30.31
N PRO A 594 6.07 16.82 30.09
CA PRO A 594 6.67 16.89 28.76
C PRO A 594 6.90 15.50 28.17
N VAL A 595 6.82 15.40 26.85
CA VAL A 595 7.19 14.16 26.13
C VAL A 595 8.68 14.20 25.87
N GLN A 596 9.45 13.38 26.61
CA GLN A 596 10.90 13.33 26.49
C GLN A 596 11.35 13.03 25.05
N GLY A 597 12.60 13.35 24.72
CA GLY A 597 13.16 12.98 23.42
C GLY A 597 13.12 11.47 23.19
N ARG A 598 12.84 11.04 21.96
CA ARG A 598 12.75 9.62 21.55
C ARG A 598 11.79 8.79 22.43
N SER A 599 10.69 9.42 22.84
CA SER A 599 9.69 8.83 23.73
C SER A 599 8.27 9.09 23.23
N PHE A 600 7.30 8.58 23.99
CA PHE A 600 5.88 8.73 23.67
C PHE A 600 5.06 8.91 24.94
N THR A 601 3.82 9.34 24.76
CA THR A 601 2.79 9.33 25.80
C THR A 601 1.44 9.03 25.18
N VAL A 602 0.52 8.50 25.97
CA VAL A 602 -0.87 8.28 25.56
C VAL A 602 -1.78 9.03 26.51
N GLU A 603 -2.66 9.86 25.96
CA GLU A 603 -3.65 10.62 26.71
C GLU A 603 -5.06 10.38 26.17
N ARG A 604 -6.07 10.84 26.90
CA ARG A 604 -7.46 10.85 26.43
C ARG A 604 -7.72 12.17 25.72
N THR A 605 -8.48 12.14 24.63
CA THR A 605 -8.99 13.36 24.01
C THR A 605 -10.19 13.86 24.81
N ASP A 606 -10.32 15.19 24.95
CA ASP A 606 -11.43 15.82 25.67
C ASP A 606 -12.80 15.65 24.96
N ALA A 607 -12.83 14.91 23.84
CA ALA A 607 -13.94 14.85 22.90
C ALA A 607 -14.85 13.61 23.09
N LYS A 608 -14.66 12.78 24.11
CA LYS A 608 -15.56 11.66 24.45
C LYS A 608 -15.61 11.34 25.93
#